data_AF-A0A1H5EDZ3-F1
#
_entry.id   AF-A0A1H5EDZ3-F1
#
_cell.length_a   1.000
_cell.length_b   1.000
_cell.length_c   1.000
_cell.angle_alpha   90.00
_cell.angle_beta   90.00
_cell.angle_gamma   90.00
#
_symmetry.space_group_name_H-M   'P 1'
#
loop_
_entity.id
_entity.type
_entity.pdbx_description
1 polymer ?
#
loop_
_entity_poly.entity_id
_entity_poly.type
_entity_poly.pdbx_seq_one_letter_code
_entity_poly.pdbx_strand_id
1 'polypeptide(L)'
;MMHAPDVNAPDLDAPDLPPPAGPGIVARPQTKTDPAMLLRSRLEQRARRLGFTSFGVTSPAASPELEARLGTWLAAGEHGGMGWMARDPQRRASPQALWGEVRSIIMLGLDAPPLSDPLAALSRRDAGLVAAYARRRDYHDVIKGRLKELAQTLVALAGAEVKVFVDTAPVMEKPLAAAAGLGWQGKHTVLLSRETGNWLLLGSIFTTAQLPLDEPGTDHCGTCRRCLDICPTKAFPAPYRLDARRCIAYLTIEHKGPIPREFREAIGNRVFGCDDCLAICPWNKYAKASHDTRMAERGELAARPLRELARLDDSAFRKLFAGTPIKRTGRDRFLRNVLIAIGNSGDSELADEAVRLLDDPSPLVRGMAVWAASRLLPQARFAALARRCRAHEIDAQVLAEYAEGEATT
;
A
#
# COMPACT_ATOMS: atom_id res chain seq x y z
N MET A 1 -12.33 -97.28 -10.21
CA MET A 1 -11.98 -96.66 -11.51
C MET A 1 -10.83 -95.72 -11.22
N MET A 2 -9.59 -96.19 -11.39
CA MET A 2 -8.76 -95.99 -12.61
C MET A 2 -8.42 -94.50 -12.77
N HIS A 3 -7.19 -94.04 -12.92
CA HIS A 3 -5.87 -94.65 -13.09
C HIS A 3 -4.88 -93.48 -13.03
N ALA A 4 -3.68 -93.70 -12.49
CA ALA A 4 -2.52 -92.92 -12.96
C ALA A 4 -2.16 -93.39 -14.39
N PRO A 5 -1.41 -92.58 -15.15
CA PRO A 5 -0.12 -93.16 -15.54
C PRO A 5 1.06 -92.19 -15.45
N ASP A 6 2.21 -92.84 -15.27
CA ASP A 6 3.60 -92.40 -15.37
C ASP A 6 3.93 -91.49 -16.55
N VAL A 7 4.91 -90.60 -16.33
CA VAL A 7 6.03 -90.44 -17.27
C VAL A 7 7.33 -90.11 -16.51
N ASN A 8 8.29 -91.02 -16.63
CA ASN A 8 9.71 -90.86 -16.37
C ASN A 8 10.33 -89.78 -17.29
N ALA A 9 11.25 -88.97 -16.77
CA ALA A 9 12.39 -88.45 -17.54
C ALA A 9 13.53 -87.99 -16.60
N PRO A 10 14.80 -88.07 -17.04
CA PRO A 10 15.98 -88.20 -16.18
C PRO A 10 16.70 -86.88 -15.88
N ASP A 11 17.50 -86.91 -14.82
CA ASP A 11 18.52 -85.92 -14.46
C ASP A 11 19.48 -85.65 -15.63
N LEU A 12 19.61 -84.38 -15.99
CA LEU A 12 20.73 -83.83 -16.75
C LEU A 12 21.24 -82.57 -16.06
N ASP A 13 22.52 -82.63 -15.70
CA ASP A 13 23.30 -81.62 -15.01
C ASP A 13 23.12 -80.19 -15.57
N ALA A 14 22.83 -79.24 -14.68
CA ALA A 14 22.95 -77.82 -14.95
C ALA A 14 24.23 -77.28 -14.27
N PRO A 15 25.06 -76.49 -14.98
CA PRO A 15 26.38 -76.05 -14.51
C PRO A 15 26.31 -74.95 -13.45
N ASP A 16 27.35 -74.91 -12.61
CA ASP A 16 27.63 -73.90 -11.58
C ASP A 16 27.37 -72.46 -12.08
N LEU A 17 26.41 -71.78 -11.45
CA LEU A 17 26.20 -70.35 -11.58
C LEU A 17 27.25 -69.61 -10.71
N PRO A 18 27.93 -68.57 -11.23
CA PRO A 18 28.83 -67.76 -10.43
C PRO A 18 28.05 -66.98 -9.35
N PRO A 19 28.68 -66.66 -8.21
CA PRO A 19 28.00 -65.99 -7.10
C PRO A 19 27.50 -64.60 -7.52
N PRO A 20 26.38 -64.12 -6.94
CA PRO A 20 25.82 -62.82 -7.29
C PRO A 20 26.82 -61.71 -6.94
N ALA A 21 27.06 -60.82 -7.90
CA ALA A 21 27.81 -59.60 -7.68
C ALA A 21 27.16 -58.79 -6.55
N GLY A 22 27.95 -58.42 -5.55
CA GLY A 22 27.50 -57.60 -4.42
C GLY A 22 26.90 -56.27 -4.88
N PRO A 23 26.07 -55.61 -4.04
CA PRO A 23 25.36 -54.41 -4.43
C PRO A 23 26.39 -53.29 -4.71
N GLY A 24 26.58 -52.99 -5.99
CA GLY A 24 27.35 -51.83 -6.42
C GLY A 24 26.74 -50.58 -5.78
N ILE A 25 27.55 -49.87 -4.99
CA ILE A 25 27.21 -48.55 -4.49
C ILE A 25 27.10 -47.64 -5.72
N VAL A 26 25.88 -47.46 -6.22
CA VAL A 26 25.59 -46.47 -7.25
C VAL A 26 25.75 -45.11 -6.58
N ALA A 27 26.88 -44.45 -6.84
CA ALA A 27 27.10 -43.08 -6.44
C ALA A 27 25.97 -42.21 -6.98
N ARG A 28 25.14 -41.65 -6.09
CA ARG A 28 24.12 -40.66 -6.47
C ARG A 28 24.84 -39.51 -7.18
N PRO A 29 24.36 -39.06 -8.36
CA PRO A 29 24.97 -37.93 -9.05
C PRO A 29 24.83 -36.69 -8.15
N GLN A 30 25.97 -36.13 -7.74
CA GLN A 30 26.00 -34.84 -7.07
C GLN A 30 25.68 -33.76 -8.11
N THR A 31 24.42 -33.33 -8.17
CA THR A 31 24.03 -32.18 -8.98
C THR A 31 24.69 -30.93 -8.39
N LYS A 32 25.73 -30.41 -9.06
CA LYS A 32 26.33 -29.11 -8.71
C LYS A 32 25.25 -28.03 -8.78
N THR A 33 24.86 -27.49 -7.63
CA THR A 33 23.89 -26.38 -7.57
C THR A 33 24.50 -25.16 -8.25
N ASP A 34 23.77 -24.56 -9.20
CA ASP A 34 24.17 -23.33 -9.89
C ASP A 34 24.51 -22.22 -8.86
N PRO A 35 25.72 -21.63 -8.92
CA PRO A 35 26.11 -20.53 -8.03
C PRO A 35 25.09 -19.38 -7.96
N ALA A 36 24.43 -19.05 -9.07
CA ALA A 36 23.42 -17.98 -9.10
C ALA A 36 22.15 -18.37 -8.30
N MET A 37 21.72 -19.62 -8.42
CA MET A 37 20.63 -20.19 -7.60
C MET A 37 21.00 -20.24 -6.12
N LEU A 38 22.24 -20.60 -5.78
CA LEU A 38 22.71 -20.60 -4.40
C LEU A 38 22.73 -19.18 -3.80
N LEU A 39 23.19 -18.20 -4.56
CA LEU A 39 23.17 -16.79 -4.14
C LEU A 39 21.73 -16.31 -3.90
N ARG A 40 20.82 -16.54 -4.85
CA ARG A 40 19.40 -16.20 -4.71
C ARG A 40 18.80 -16.82 -3.45
N SER A 41 19.02 -18.11 -3.22
CA SER A 41 18.53 -18.83 -2.03
C SER A 41 19.05 -18.22 -0.72
N ARG A 42 20.35 -17.86 -0.66
CA ARG A 42 20.93 -17.21 0.53
C ARG A 42 20.31 -15.83 0.80
N LEU A 43 20.06 -15.05 -0.25
CA LEU A 43 19.40 -13.74 -0.14
C LEU A 43 17.95 -13.89 0.34
N GLU A 44 17.21 -14.84 -0.22
CA GLU A 44 15.84 -15.13 0.21
C GLU A 44 15.79 -15.53 1.69
N GLN A 45 16.68 -16.44 2.11
CA GLN A 45 16.77 -16.86 3.51
C GLN A 45 17.14 -15.69 4.43
N ARG A 46 18.03 -14.80 3.99
CA ARG A 46 18.38 -13.58 4.72
C ARG A 46 17.20 -12.61 4.80
N ALA A 47 16.46 -12.40 3.71
CA ALA A 47 15.28 -11.55 3.67
C ALA A 47 14.21 -12.02 4.67
N ARG A 48 13.96 -13.33 4.73
CA ARG A 48 13.04 -13.94 5.71
C ARG A 48 13.49 -13.68 7.15
N ARG A 49 14.79 -13.80 7.46
CA ARG A 49 15.33 -13.46 8.79
C ARG A 49 15.20 -11.96 9.13
N LEU A 50 15.17 -11.10 8.12
CA LEU A 50 14.91 -9.66 8.29
C LEU A 50 13.42 -9.34 8.45
N GLY A 51 12.54 -10.34 8.37
CA GLY A 51 11.10 -10.18 8.54
C GLY A 51 10.33 -9.93 7.25
N PHE A 52 10.96 -9.97 6.07
CA PHE A 52 10.22 -9.92 4.80
C PHE A 52 9.44 -11.22 4.60
N THR A 53 8.16 -11.08 4.28
CA THR A 53 7.21 -12.18 4.07
C THR A 53 7.17 -12.61 2.61
N SER A 54 7.58 -11.74 1.70
CA SER A 54 7.67 -12.01 0.27
C SER A 54 9.05 -11.64 -0.27
N PHE A 55 9.55 -12.46 -1.20
CA PHE A 55 10.81 -12.28 -1.91
C PHE A 55 10.60 -12.79 -3.33
N GLY A 56 11.06 -12.03 -4.31
CA GLY A 56 11.06 -12.46 -5.71
C GLY A 56 12.04 -11.63 -6.53
N VAL A 57 12.47 -12.17 -7.66
CA VAL A 57 13.43 -11.54 -8.57
C VAL A 57 12.80 -11.37 -9.94
N THR A 58 12.92 -10.18 -10.52
CA THR A 58 12.44 -9.93 -11.89
C THR A 58 13.49 -9.23 -12.75
N SER A 59 13.25 -9.30 -14.05
CA SER A 59 14.02 -8.56 -15.05
C SER A 59 13.70 -7.07 -14.98
N PRO A 60 14.68 -6.18 -15.18
CA PRO A 60 14.38 -4.76 -15.31
C PRO A 60 13.51 -4.43 -16.54
N ALA A 61 13.40 -5.34 -17.52
CA ALA A 61 12.52 -5.20 -18.69
C ALA A 61 11.11 -5.79 -18.50
N ALA A 62 10.72 -6.19 -17.28
CA ALA A 62 9.54 -7.02 -17.06
C ALA A 62 8.17 -6.32 -17.12
N SER A 63 8.12 -5.01 -17.37
CA SER A 63 6.86 -4.25 -17.52
C SER A 63 6.90 -3.31 -18.73
N PRO A 64 6.98 -3.84 -19.96
CA PRO A 64 7.11 -3.03 -21.18
C PRO A 64 5.92 -2.10 -21.43
N GLU A 65 4.73 -2.41 -20.90
CA GLU A 65 3.52 -1.60 -21.03
C GLU A 65 3.47 -0.39 -20.08
N LEU A 66 4.40 -0.31 -19.11
CA LEU A 66 4.38 0.68 -18.05
C LEU A 66 4.51 2.11 -18.59
N GLU A 67 5.35 2.32 -19.60
CA GLU A 67 5.55 3.63 -20.23
C GLU A 67 4.26 4.15 -20.85
N ALA A 68 3.60 3.33 -21.67
CA ALA A 68 2.34 3.70 -22.31
C ALA A 68 1.22 3.98 -21.29
N ARG A 69 1.11 3.13 -20.25
CA ARG A 69 0.13 3.31 -19.17
C ARG A 69 0.38 4.59 -18.36
N LEU A 70 1.63 4.85 -18.00
CA LEU A 70 2.01 6.08 -17.28
C LEU A 70 1.75 7.30 -18.15
N GLY A 71 2.13 7.27 -19.43
CA GLY A 71 1.89 8.35 -20.38
C GLY A 71 0.40 8.69 -20.51
N THR A 72 -0.46 7.67 -20.61
CA THR A 72 -1.92 7.84 -20.68
C THR A 72 -2.47 8.49 -19.41
N TRP A 73 -2.04 8.00 -18.25
CA TRP A 73 -2.47 8.50 -16.95
C TRP A 73 -2.02 9.95 -16.69
N LEU A 74 -0.80 10.30 -17.12
CA LEU A 74 -0.28 11.66 -17.04
C LEU A 74 -1.03 12.61 -17.99
N ALA A 75 -1.26 12.20 -19.24
CA ALA A 75 -1.99 12.98 -20.24
C ALA A 75 -3.44 13.27 -19.82
N ALA A 76 -4.08 12.34 -19.11
CA ALA A 76 -5.41 12.52 -18.54
C ALA A 76 -5.44 13.41 -17.27
N GLY A 77 -4.27 13.86 -16.77
CA GLY A 77 -4.17 14.66 -15.55
C GLY A 77 -4.55 13.89 -14.28
N GLU A 78 -4.61 12.56 -14.33
CA GLU A 78 -5.09 11.71 -13.24
C GLU A 78 -4.14 11.69 -12.02
N HIS A 79 -2.97 12.31 -12.15
CA HIS A 79 -1.99 12.52 -11.06
C HIS A 79 -2.33 13.67 -10.12
N GLY A 80 -3.31 14.51 -10.47
CA GLY A 80 -3.66 15.69 -9.68
C GLY A 80 -2.45 16.59 -9.40
N GLY A 81 -2.29 17.02 -8.16
CA GLY A 81 -1.20 17.91 -7.73
C GLY A 81 0.16 17.22 -7.52
N MET A 82 0.29 15.91 -7.80
CA MET A 82 1.54 15.17 -7.65
C MET A 82 2.52 15.48 -8.79
N GLY A 83 3.01 16.71 -8.88
CA GLY A 83 3.92 17.14 -9.96
C GLY A 83 5.22 16.32 -10.07
N TRP A 84 5.60 15.62 -9.00
CA TRP A 84 6.73 14.67 -9.01
C TRP A 84 6.46 13.41 -9.86
N MET A 85 5.21 13.11 -10.21
CA MET A 85 4.87 12.05 -11.18
C MET A 85 5.19 12.49 -12.62
N ALA A 86 5.04 13.78 -12.92
CA ALA A 86 5.24 14.34 -14.27
C ALA A 86 6.66 14.86 -14.52
N ARG A 87 7.49 15.03 -13.48
CA ARG A 87 8.84 15.62 -13.62
C ARG A 87 9.79 14.80 -14.48
N ASP A 88 9.91 13.50 -14.20
CA ASP A 88 10.84 12.58 -14.88
C ASP A 88 10.13 11.25 -15.22
N PRO A 89 9.11 11.25 -16.10
CA PRO A 89 8.27 10.09 -16.34
C PRO A 89 9.06 8.90 -16.93
N GLN A 90 10.09 9.17 -17.74
CA GLN A 90 10.95 8.13 -18.32
C GLN A 90 11.68 7.30 -17.25
N ARG A 91 12.22 7.95 -16.21
CA ARG A 91 12.89 7.26 -15.10
C ARG A 91 11.93 6.39 -14.29
N ARG A 92 10.64 6.76 -14.26
CA ARG A 92 9.59 6.01 -13.57
C ARG A 92 9.04 4.85 -14.42
N ALA A 93 9.03 5.02 -15.73
CA ALA A 93 8.54 4.04 -16.69
C ALA A 93 9.51 2.88 -16.90
N SER A 94 10.82 3.06 -16.68
CA SER A 94 11.83 2.04 -16.92
C SER A 94 12.90 1.98 -15.82
N PRO A 95 13.11 0.81 -15.20
CA PRO A 95 14.25 0.58 -14.31
C PRO A 95 15.62 0.88 -14.95
N GLN A 96 15.81 0.57 -16.24
CA GLN A 96 17.06 0.87 -16.95
C GLN A 96 17.26 2.38 -17.15
N ALA A 97 16.20 3.14 -17.40
CA ALA A 97 16.29 4.61 -17.45
C ALA A 97 16.65 5.21 -16.08
N LEU A 98 16.27 4.54 -14.98
CA LEU A 98 16.66 4.94 -13.63
C LEU A 98 18.12 4.59 -13.30
N TRP A 99 18.59 3.43 -13.76
CA TRP A 99 19.95 2.96 -13.57
C TRP A 99 20.36 1.97 -14.68
N GLY A 100 21.21 2.40 -15.62
CA GLY A 100 21.51 1.64 -16.84
C GLY A 100 22.19 0.29 -16.61
N GLU A 101 22.91 0.14 -15.49
CA GLU A 101 23.67 -1.06 -15.15
C GLU A 101 22.82 -2.15 -14.47
N VAL A 102 21.55 -1.88 -14.16
CA VAL A 102 20.67 -2.87 -13.51
C VAL A 102 20.52 -4.13 -14.37
N ARG A 103 20.74 -5.30 -13.76
CA ARG A 103 20.57 -6.62 -14.41
C ARG A 103 19.47 -7.44 -13.79
N SER A 104 19.19 -7.24 -12.51
CA SER A 104 18.11 -7.91 -11.79
C SER A 104 17.52 -7.00 -10.73
N ILE A 105 16.25 -7.20 -10.42
CA ILE A 105 15.52 -6.45 -9.39
C ILE A 105 14.96 -7.44 -8.38
N ILE A 106 15.36 -7.30 -7.13
CA ILE A 106 14.79 -8.06 -6.01
C ILE A 106 13.63 -7.25 -5.44
N MET A 107 12.44 -7.84 -5.44
CA MET A 107 11.22 -7.30 -4.85
C MET A 107 10.95 -7.96 -3.51
N LEU A 108 10.61 -7.16 -2.51
CA LEU A 108 10.42 -7.58 -1.14
C LEU A 108 9.09 -7.08 -0.61
N GLY A 109 8.40 -7.94 0.14
CA GLY A 109 7.13 -7.64 0.78
C GLY A 109 7.23 -7.76 2.30
N LEU A 110 6.62 -6.83 3.01
CA LEU A 110 6.45 -6.86 4.46
C LEU A 110 4.96 -6.75 4.81
N ASP A 111 4.42 -7.78 5.44
CA ASP A 111 3.02 -7.82 5.87
C ASP A 111 2.75 -6.77 6.96
N ALA A 112 1.71 -5.96 6.77
CA ALA A 112 1.23 -4.96 7.70
C ALA A 112 -0.31 -4.91 7.77
N PRO A 113 -1.02 -6.04 8.00
CA PRO A 113 -2.47 -6.04 8.08
C PRO A 113 -2.98 -5.33 9.33
N PRO A 114 -4.13 -4.65 9.24
CA PRO A 114 -4.70 -3.94 10.36
C PRO A 114 -5.08 -4.87 11.50
N LEU A 115 -5.04 -4.36 12.74
CA LEU A 115 -5.46 -5.13 13.93
C LEU A 115 -6.97 -5.38 13.98
N SER A 116 -7.75 -4.55 13.31
CA SER A 116 -9.20 -4.63 13.23
C SER A 116 -9.68 -4.25 11.83
N ASP A 117 -10.86 -4.73 11.43
CA ASP A 117 -11.46 -4.36 10.15
C ASP A 117 -11.60 -2.82 10.01
N PRO A 118 -10.92 -2.17 9.05
CA PRO A 118 -11.07 -0.74 8.81
C PRO A 118 -12.50 -0.32 8.47
N LEU A 119 -13.31 -1.18 7.85
CA LEU A 119 -14.68 -0.86 7.45
C LEU A 119 -15.61 -0.75 8.67
N ALA A 120 -15.42 -1.60 9.68
CA ALA A 120 -16.20 -1.54 10.92
C ALA A 120 -16.07 -0.17 11.63
N ALA A 121 -14.89 0.44 11.54
CA ALA A 121 -14.59 1.72 12.18
C ALA A 121 -15.28 2.93 11.52
N LEU A 122 -15.84 2.77 10.31
CA LEU A 122 -16.55 3.84 9.58
C LEU A 122 -17.84 4.28 10.29
N SER A 123 -18.40 3.43 11.15
CA SER A 123 -19.59 3.75 11.94
C SER A 123 -19.29 4.73 13.09
N ARG A 124 -18.02 4.89 13.49
CA ARG A 124 -17.59 5.77 14.58
C ARG A 124 -17.47 7.22 14.13
N ARG A 125 -18.63 7.89 14.02
CA ARG A 125 -18.75 9.26 13.52
C ARG A 125 -18.09 10.33 14.41
N ASP A 126 -17.79 9.99 15.64
CA ASP A 126 -17.12 10.83 16.65
C ASP A 126 -15.59 10.72 16.61
N ALA A 127 -15.02 9.82 15.80
CA ALA A 127 -13.60 9.52 15.76
C ALA A 127 -13.00 9.63 14.35
N GLY A 128 -11.79 10.19 14.25
CA GLY A 128 -11.04 10.29 13.01
C GLY A 128 -10.25 9.02 12.71
N LEU A 129 -10.44 8.46 11.51
CA LEU A 129 -9.74 7.26 11.06
C LEU A 129 -8.49 7.59 10.25
N VAL A 130 -7.43 6.86 10.57
CA VAL A 130 -6.15 6.86 9.86
C VAL A 130 -6.03 5.54 9.12
N ALA A 131 -5.51 5.53 7.89
CA ALA A 131 -5.26 4.30 7.14
C ALA A 131 -4.26 3.37 7.86
N ALA A 132 -4.47 2.06 7.77
CA ALA A 132 -3.78 1.03 8.54
C ALA A 132 -2.25 1.14 8.50
N TYR A 133 -1.69 1.41 7.30
CA TYR A 133 -0.25 1.52 7.11
C TYR A 133 0.39 2.68 7.89
N ALA A 134 -0.38 3.73 8.21
CA ALA A 134 0.11 4.95 8.83
C ALA A 134 -0.07 4.97 10.36
N ARG A 135 -0.67 3.93 10.95
CA ARG A 135 -0.86 3.76 12.41
C ARG A 135 0.37 3.20 13.12
N ARG A 136 1.48 3.06 12.40
CA ARG A 136 2.70 2.36 12.84
C ARG A 136 3.89 3.32 12.77
N ARG A 137 5.06 2.84 13.16
CA ARG A 137 6.31 3.50 12.78
C ARG A 137 6.36 3.68 11.27
N ASP A 138 6.96 4.78 10.83
CA ASP A 138 7.13 5.08 9.41
C ASP A 138 7.83 3.91 8.71
N TYR A 139 7.10 3.27 7.81
CA TYR A 139 7.56 2.08 7.13
C TYR A 139 8.78 2.35 6.25
N HIS A 140 8.96 3.59 5.79
CA HIS A 140 10.12 3.98 5.01
C HIS A 140 11.40 3.71 5.79
N ASP A 141 11.45 4.09 7.08
CA ASP A 141 12.63 3.89 7.92
C ASP A 141 12.88 2.40 8.20
N VAL A 142 11.82 1.67 8.52
CA VAL A 142 11.90 0.24 8.87
C VAL A 142 12.34 -0.59 7.66
N ILE A 143 11.67 -0.43 6.53
CA ILE A 143 11.97 -1.18 5.31
C ILE A 143 13.33 -0.77 4.76
N LYS A 144 13.64 0.53 4.66
CA LYS A 144 14.95 0.98 4.13
C LYS A 144 16.12 0.46 4.96
N GLY A 145 15.99 0.39 6.29
CA GLY A 145 17.00 -0.24 7.14
C GLY A 145 17.24 -1.71 6.78
N ARG A 146 16.18 -2.49 6.60
CA ARG A 146 16.26 -3.91 6.22
C ARG A 146 16.77 -4.12 4.79
N LEU A 147 16.35 -3.27 3.86
CA LEU A 147 16.85 -3.30 2.48
C LEU A 147 18.36 -3.08 2.45
N LYS A 148 18.89 -2.13 3.23
CA LYS A 148 20.34 -1.88 3.33
C LYS A 148 21.10 -3.10 3.88
N GLU A 149 20.58 -3.76 4.91
CA GLU A 149 21.19 -4.96 5.50
C GLU A 149 21.21 -6.14 4.52
N LEU A 150 20.12 -6.34 3.76
CA LEU A 150 20.08 -7.35 2.70
C LEU A 150 21.02 -6.99 1.53
N ALA A 151 21.04 -5.72 1.13
CA ALA A 151 21.92 -5.21 0.07
C ALA A 151 23.39 -5.39 0.43
N GLN A 152 23.79 -5.13 1.68
CA GLN A 152 25.15 -5.41 2.17
C GLN A 152 25.50 -6.90 2.09
N THR A 153 24.52 -7.78 2.37
CA THR A 153 24.72 -9.23 2.21
C THR A 153 24.96 -9.59 0.75
N LEU A 154 24.22 -8.99 -0.19
CA LEU A 154 24.42 -9.19 -1.63
C LEU A 154 25.81 -8.71 -2.09
N VAL A 155 26.21 -7.51 -1.70
CA VAL A 155 27.54 -6.96 -2.01
C VAL A 155 28.64 -7.90 -1.49
N ALA A 156 28.54 -8.36 -0.24
CA ALA A 156 29.54 -9.23 0.36
C ALA A 156 29.65 -10.60 -0.31
N LEU A 157 28.53 -11.16 -0.79
CA LEU A 157 28.51 -12.50 -1.40
C LEU A 157 28.85 -12.49 -2.90
N ALA A 158 28.59 -11.40 -3.61
CA ALA A 158 28.64 -11.38 -5.08
C ALA A 158 29.53 -10.26 -5.65
N GLY A 159 30.01 -9.32 -4.84
CA GLY A 159 30.76 -8.15 -5.33
C GLY A 159 29.95 -7.22 -6.25
N ALA A 160 28.62 -7.34 -6.26
CA ALA A 160 27.73 -6.58 -7.12
C ALA A 160 27.45 -5.18 -6.57
N GLU A 161 27.10 -4.25 -7.45
CA GLU A 161 26.59 -2.94 -7.06
C GLU A 161 25.08 -3.01 -6.83
N VAL A 162 24.56 -2.13 -5.96
CA VAL A 162 23.16 -2.17 -5.51
C VAL A 162 22.58 -0.77 -5.31
N LYS A 163 21.29 -0.61 -5.60
CA LYS A 163 20.47 0.55 -5.21
C LYS A 163 19.20 0.09 -4.52
N VAL A 164 18.88 0.70 -3.37
CA VAL A 164 17.71 0.34 -2.56
C VAL A 164 16.62 1.40 -2.67
N PHE A 165 15.37 0.98 -2.84
CA PHE A 165 14.24 1.88 -3.01
C PHE A 165 13.03 1.45 -2.18
N VAL A 166 12.30 2.45 -1.69
CA VAL A 166 11.02 2.32 -1.00
C VAL A 166 10.22 3.61 -1.23
N ASP A 167 9.15 3.54 -2.03
CA ASP A 167 8.06 4.53 -2.27
C ASP A 167 8.48 5.92 -2.80
N THR A 168 9.46 6.53 -2.15
CA THR A 168 9.99 7.88 -2.38
C THR A 168 10.80 8.05 -3.66
N ALA A 169 11.18 6.96 -4.33
CA ALA A 169 11.96 6.99 -5.56
C ALA A 169 11.06 6.93 -6.81
N PRO A 170 11.55 7.29 -8.00
CA PRO A 170 10.83 7.09 -9.24
C PRO A 170 10.82 5.62 -9.68
N VAL A 171 10.34 4.73 -8.82
CA VAL A 171 10.16 3.30 -9.09
C VAL A 171 8.67 3.01 -9.10
N MET A 172 8.23 2.06 -9.92
CA MET A 172 6.87 1.54 -9.94
C MET A 172 6.88 0.15 -9.30
N GLU A 173 6.94 0.10 -7.96
CA GLU A 173 7.16 -1.16 -7.24
C GLU A 173 6.05 -2.18 -7.46
N LYS A 174 4.80 -1.76 -7.65
CA LYS A 174 3.66 -2.69 -7.77
C LYS A 174 3.74 -3.55 -9.05
N PRO A 175 3.93 -2.97 -10.26
CA PRO A 175 4.22 -3.77 -11.46
C PRO A 175 5.44 -4.68 -11.31
N LEU A 176 6.56 -4.18 -10.76
CA LEU A 176 7.77 -4.96 -10.58
C LEU A 176 7.56 -6.13 -9.60
N ALA A 177 6.83 -5.92 -8.50
CA ALA A 177 6.49 -6.97 -7.55
C ALA A 177 5.59 -8.04 -8.18
N ALA A 178 4.64 -7.65 -9.03
CA ALA A 178 3.83 -8.61 -9.77
C ALA A 178 4.69 -9.43 -10.75
N ALA A 179 5.59 -8.78 -11.47
CA ALA A 179 6.52 -9.43 -12.39
C ALA A 179 7.60 -10.29 -11.70
N ALA A 180 7.83 -10.08 -10.40
CA ALA A 180 8.70 -10.88 -9.55
C ALA A 180 7.94 -12.02 -8.82
N GLY A 181 6.66 -12.24 -9.13
CA GLY A 181 5.89 -13.33 -8.56
C GLY A 181 5.38 -13.09 -7.13
N LEU A 182 5.46 -11.88 -6.59
CA LEU A 182 4.93 -11.59 -5.24
C LEU A 182 3.39 -11.57 -5.20
N GLY A 183 2.73 -11.52 -6.37
CA GLY A 183 1.29 -11.41 -6.50
C GLY A 183 0.90 -10.80 -7.84
N TRP A 184 -0.27 -10.17 -7.90
CA TRP A 184 -0.73 -9.42 -9.07
C TRP A 184 -1.23 -8.03 -8.65
N GLN A 185 -1.30 -7.09 -9.58
CA GLN A 185 -1.93 -5.79 -9.30
C GLN A 185 -3.45 -5.95 -9.42
N GLY A 186 -4.20 -5.70 -8.35
CA GLY A 186 -5.65 -5.83 -8.36
C GLY A 186 -6.34 -4.72 -9.13
N LYS A 187 -7.66 -4.86 -9.35
CA LYS A 187 -8.48 -3.81 -10.00
C LYS A 187 -8.45 -2.47 -9.26
N HIS A 188 -8.15 -2.49 -7.96
CA HIS A 188 -7.92 -1.30 -7.13
C HIS A 188 -6.49 -0.73 -7.22
N THR A 189 -5.66 -1.22 -8.15
CA THR A 189 -4.28 -0.77 -8.45
C THR A 189 -3.21 -1.05 -7.39
N VAL A 190 -3.52 -1.80 -6.33
CA VAL A 190 -2.55 -2.22 -5.30
C VAL A 190 -2.20 -3.69 -5.50
N LEU A 191 -0.96 -4.07 -5.17
CA LEU A 191 -0.51 -5.46 -5.23
C LEU A 191 -1.29 -6.30 -4.22
N LEU A 192 -1.64 -7.52 -4.61
CA LEU A 192 -2.20 -8.52 -3.73
C LEU A 192 -1.72 -9.92 -4.11
N SER A 193 -1.76 -10.83 -3.14
CA SER A 193 -1.34 -12.21 -3.31
C SER A 193 -2.39 -13.18 -2.75
N ARG A 194 -2.21 -14.48 -3.03
CA ARG A 194 -3.04 -15.53 -2.45
C ARG A 194 -2.62 -15.86 -1.02
N GLU A 195 -1.39 -15.50 -0.67
CA GLU A 195 -0.71 -15.90 0.56
C GLU A 195 -0.86 -14.86 1.67
N THR A 196 -0.92 -13.58 1.32
CA THR A 196 -0.85 -12.44 2.25
C THR A 196 -1.93 -11.38 2.02
N GLY A 197 -2.78 -11.53 0.99
CA GLY A 197 -3.79 -10.54 0.65
C GLY A 197 -3.15 -9.28 0.09
N ASN A 198 -3.67 -8.09 0.44
CA ASN A 198 -3.20 -6.80 -0.09
C ASN A 198 -2.57 -5.87 0.96
N TRP A 199 -2.37 -6.35 2.18
CA TRP A 199 -1.75 -5.59 3.28
C TRP A 199 -0.23 -5.69 3.26
N LEU A 200 0.37 -5.38 2.10
CA LEU A 200 1.79 -5.57 1.85
C LEU A 200 2.48 -4.23 1.59
N LEU A 201 3.55 -3.98 2.33
CA LEU A 201 4.45 -2.86 2.08
C LEU A 201 5.63 -3.34 1.24
N LEU A 202 5.98 -2.57 0.21
CA LEU A 202 6.96 -2.99 -0.79
C LEU A 202 8.30 -2.30 -0.59
N GLY A 203 9.37 -3.03 -0.90
CA GLY A 203 10.72 -2.51 -1.08
C GLY A 203 11.38 -3.17 -2.27
N SER A 204 12.39 -2.52 -2.85
CA SER A 204 13.14 -3.09 -3.96
C SER A 204 14.65 -2.87 -3.82
N ILE A 205 15.41 -3.82 -4.35
CA ILE A 205 16.87 -3.74 -4.50
C ILE A 205 17.18 -3.98 -5.96
N PHE A 206 17.69 -2.96 -6.64
CA PHE A 206 18.24 -3.11 -7.98
C PHE A 206 19.69 -3.58 -7.81
N THR A 207 20.15 -4.47 -8.68
CA THR A 207 21.52 -4.98 -8.63
C THR A 207 22.13 -5.18 -10.02
N THR A 208 23.46 -5.08 -10.11
CA THR A 208 24.23 -5.50 -11.28
C THR A 208 24.48 -7.01 -11.31
N ALA A 209 24.15 -7.74 -10.25
CA ALA A 209 24.20 -9.20 -10.24
C ALA A 209 23.13 -9.76 -11.19
N GLN A 210 23.50 -10.77 -11.98
CA GLN A 210 22.53 -11.59 -12.71
C GLN A 210 21.97 -12.64 -11.75
N LEU A 211 20.69 -12.53 -11.42
CA LEU A 211 20.01 -13.48 -10.55
C LEU A 211 18.99 -14.31 -11.36
N PRO A 212 18.72 -15.56 -10.97
CA PRO A 212 17.60 -16.33 -11.52
C PRO A 212 16.29 -15.59 -11.26
N LEU A 213 15.45 -15.51 -12.29
CA LEU A 213 14.19 -14.77 -12.26
C LEU A 213 13.05 -15.67 -11.79
N ASP A 214 12.08 -15.06 -11.13
CA ASP A 214 10.83 -15.69 -10.73
C ASP A 214 9.74 -15.48 -11.79
N GLU A 215 8.78 -16.40 -11.82
CA GLU A 215 7.64 -16.29 -12.73
C GLU A 215 6.68 -15.17 -12.28
N PRO A 216 6.15 -14.37 -13.21
CA PRO A 216 5.15 -13.36 -12.89
C PRO A 216 3.90 -13.95 -12.22
N GLY A 217 3.35 -13.20 -11.26
CA GLY A 217 2.10 -13.59 -10.61
C GLY A 217 0.91 -13.50 -11.56
N THR A 218 -0.05 -14.41 -11.38
CA THR A 218 -1.26 -14.48 -12.22
C THR A 218 -2.41 -13.68 -11.59
N ASP A 219 -3.16 -12.96 -12.42
CA ASP A 219 -4.35 -12.23 -11.96
C ASP A 219 -5.48 -13.18 -11.55
N HIS A 220 -5.98 -13.02 -10.32
CA HIS A 220 -7.09 -13.78 -9.78
C HIS A 220 -8.29 -12.92 -9.32
N CYS A 221 -8.44 -11.71 -9.86
CA CYS A 221 -9.63 -10.87 -9.64
C CYS A 221 -10.88 -11.45 -10.32
N GLY A 222 -10.73 -12.06 -11.50
CA GLY A 222 -11.85 -12.57 -12.31
C GLY A 222 -12.93 -11.52 -12.53
N THR A 223 -14.19 -11.88 -12.32
CA THR A 223 -15.34 -10.97 -12.45
C THR A 223 -15.58 -10.07 -11.23
N CYS A 224 -14.83 -10.24 -10.13
CA CYS A 224 -15.03 -9.47 -8.90
C CYS A 224 -14.87 -7.96 -9.14
N ARG A 225 -15.77 -7.15 -8.55
CA ARG A 225 -15.76 -5.68 -8.64
C ARG A 225 -15.86 -4.96 -7.29
N ARG A 226 -15.86 -5.69 -6.17
CA ARG A 226 -16.09 -5.15 -4.81
C ARG A 226 -15.32 -3.87 -4.48
N CYS A 227 -14.04 -3.82 -4.84
CA CYS A 227 -13.19 -2.65 -4.58
C CYS A 227 -13.56 -1.40 -5.40
N LEU A 228 -14.10 -1.60 -6.60
CA LEU A 228 -14.61 -0.53 -7.47
C LEU A 228 -15.95 -0.04 -6.94
N ASP A 229 -16.82 -0.98 -6.56
CA ASP A 229 -18.20 -0.71 -6.14
C ASP A 229 -18.25 -0.03 -4.75
N ILE A 230 -17.36 -0.39 -3.83
CA ILE A 230 -17.30 0.24 -2.50
C ILE A 230 -16.69 1.66 -2.52
N CYS A 231 -15.93 2.01 -3.57
CA CYS A 231 -15.15 3.25 -3.59
C CYS A 231 -16.07 4.48 -3.45
N PRO A 232 -16.03 5.22 -2.32
CA PRO A 232 -17.07 6.22 -2.02
C PRO A 232 -17.14 7.36 -3.05
N THR A 233 -16.00 7.68 -3.66
CA THR A 233 -15.84 8.76 -4.63
C THR A 233 -15.78 8.27 -6.07
N LYS A 234 -15.96 6.96 -6.32
CA LYS A 234 -15.81 6.33 -7.64
C LYS A 234 -14.49 6.74 -8.32
N ALA A 235 -13.38 6.58 -7.59
CA ALA A 235 -12.06 6.97 -8.05
C ALA A 235 -11.47 6.06 -9.14
N PHE A 236 -12.13 4.94 -9.44
CA PHE A 236 -11.71 4.00 -10.48
C PHE A 236 -12.58 4.17 -11.73
N PRO A 237 -12.16 4.96 -12.74
CA PRO A 237 -12.91 5.08 -14.00
C PRO A 237 -13.02 3.75 -14.76
N ALA A 238 -12.06 2.84 -14.56
CA ALA A 238 -12.06 1.48 -15.07
C ALA A 238 -11.26 0.55 -14.13
N PRO A 239 -11.43 -0.78 -14.20
CA PRO A 239 -10.53 -1.71 -13.54
C PRO A 239 -9.05 -1.39 -13.84
N TYR A 240 -8.19 -1.45 -12.81
CA TYR A 240 -6.75 -1.20 -12.92
C TYR A 240 -6.35 0.25 -13.28
N ARG A 241 -7.31 1.19 -13.28
CA ARG A 241 -7.08 2.62 -13.51
C ARG A 241 -7.65 3.44 -12.36
N LEU A 242 -6.83 4.32 -11.80
CA LEU A 242 -7.19 5.19 -10.67
C LEU A 242 -7.06 6.64 -11.10
N ASP A 243 -8.12 7.42 -10.96
CA ASP A 243 -8.04 8.88 -10.96
C ASP A 243 -7.70 9.35 -9.54
N ALA A 244 -6.44 9.77 -9.31
CA ALA A 244 -6.00 10.16 -7.98
C ALA A 244 -6.77 11.38 -7.47
N ARG A 245 -7.23 12.28 -8.35
CA ARG A 245 -7.97 13.50 -7.96
C ARG A 245 -9.26 13.18 -7.20
N ARG A 246 -9.82 11.99 -7.41
CA ARG A 246 -11.03 11.50 -6.75
C ARG A 246 -10.71 10.59 -5.57
N CYS A 247 -9.51 10.05 -5.47
CA CYS A 247 -9.13 9.09 -4.43
C CYS A 247 -9.04 9.76 -3.05
N ILE A 248 -9.77 9.27 -2.06
CA ILE A 248 -9.73 9.80 -0.68
C ILE A 248 -8.31 9.78 -0.12
N ALA A 249 -7.50 8.75 -0.43
CA ALA A 249 -6.12 8.71 0.02
C ALA A 249 -5.30 9.87 -0.55
N TYR A 250 -5.41 10.17 -1.84
CA TYR A 250 -4.78 11.37 -2.43
C TYR A 250 -5.33 12.66 -1.82
N LEU A 251 -6.67 12.79 -1.71
CA LEU A 251 -7.31 14.00 -1.20
C LEU A 251 -6.87 14.33 0.23
N THR A 252 -6.71 13.32 1.08
CA THR A 252 -6.34 13.51 2.49
C THR A 252 -4.83 13.62 2.73
N ILE A 253 -4.00 13.11 1.82
CA ILE A 253 -2.53 13.05 2.00
C ILE A 253 -1.80 14.07 1.11
N GLU A 254 -2.04 14.02 -0.19
CA GLU A 254 -1.23 14.71 -1.22
C GLU A 254 -1.85 16.02 -1.68
N HIS A 255 -3.19 16.11 -1.72
CA HIS A 255 -3.88 17.34 -2.12
C HIS A 255 -3.62 18.46 -1.13
N LYS A 256 -3.08 19.59 -1.62
CA LYS A 256 -2.66 20.70 -0.76
C LYS A 256 -3.77 21.70 -0.43
N GLY A 257 -4.72 21.90 -1.35
CA GLY A 257 -5.74 22.94 -1.24
C GLY A 257 -7.04 22.47 -0.57
N PRO A 258 -8.13 23.27 -0.67
CA PRO A 258 -9.45 22.85 -0.22
C PRO A 258 -9.90 21.61 -0.98
N ILE A 259 -10.47 20.63 -0.28
CA ILE A 259 -11.03 19.44 -0.93
C ILE A 259 -12.34 19.86 -1.64
N PRO A 260 -12.55 19.49 -2.92
CA PRO A 260 -13.79 19.81 -3.63
C PRO A 260 -15.05 19.34 -2.88
N ARG A 261 -16.10 20.15 -2.88
CA ARG A 261 -17.35 19.90 -2.12
C ARG A 261 -17.97 18.54 -2.42
N GLU A 262 -17.96 18.11 -3.69
CA GLU A 262 -18.50 16.82 -4.14
C GLU A 262 -17.90 15.60 -3.43
N PHE A 263 -16.70 15.72 -2.84
CA PHE A 263 -16.03 14.60 -2.15
C PHE A 263 -16.16 14.65 -0.64
N ARG A 264 -16.53 15.79 -0.04
CA ARG A 264 -16.44 16.00 1.42
C ARG A 264 -17.33 15.04 2.20
N GLU A 265 -18.57 14.84 1.75
CA GLU A 265 -19.49 13.90 2.40
C GLU A 265 -18.98 12.45 2.29
N ALA A 266 -18.55 12.04 1.10
CA ALA A 266 -18.05 10.69 0.82
C ALA A 266 -16.77 10.34 1.59
N ILE A 267 -15.99 11.33 2.05
CA ILE A 267 -14.82 11.10 2.90
C ILE A 267 -15.21 10.48 4.25
N GLY A 268 -16.41 10.78 4.77
CA GLY A 268 -16.86 10.31 6.07
C GLY A 268 -15.92 10.78 7.18
N ASN A 269 -15.44 9.84 7.99
CA ASN A 269 -14.54 10.10 9.12
C ASN A 269 -13.05 9.81 8.82
N ARG A 270 -12.65 9.65 7.55
CA ARG A 270 -11.27 9.35 7.15
C ARG A 270 -10.42 10.62 7.17
N VAL A 271 -9.55 10.75 8.16
CA VAL A 271 -8.71 11.95 8.36
C VAL A 271 -7.31 11.82 7.75
N PHE A 272 -6.86 10.62 7.43
CA PHE A 272 -5.61 10.37 6.71
C PHE A 272 -5.64 9.04 5.97
N GLY A 273 -5.58 9.05 4.64
CA GLY A 273 -5.64 7.85 3.82
C GLY A 273 -7.05 7.25 3.71
N CYS A 274 -7.17 6.14 2.98
CA CYS A 274 -8.39 5.37 2.84
C CYS A 274 -8.05 3.90 2.57
N ASP A 275 -8.73 3.00 3.27
CA ASP A 275 -8.48 1.56 3.21
C ASP A 275 -9.60 0.78 2.52
N ASP A 276 -10.72 1.42 2.16
CA ASP A 276 -11.96 0.74 1.76
C ASP A 276 -11.77 -0.29 0.64
N CYS A 277 -11.08 0.13 -0.44
CA CYS A 277 -10.84 -0.71 -1.60
C CYS A 277 -9.90 -1.89 -1.29
N LEU A 278 -9.07 -1.74 -0.26
CA LEU A 278 -8.22 -2.79 0.27
C LEU A 278 -9.03 -3.72 1.18
N ALA A 279 -9.69 -3.18 2.19
CA ALA A 279 -10.40 -3.90 3.23
C ALA A 279 -11.53 -4.80 2.67
N ILE A 280 -12.26 -4.36 1.65
CA ILE A 280 -13.34 -5.17 1.04
C ILE A 280 -12.82 -6.35 0.19
N CYS A 281 -11.52 -6.38 -0.12
CA CYS A 281 -10.95 -7.37 -1.02
C CYS A 281 -11.06 -8.79 -0.42
N PRO A 282 -11.67 -9.76 -1.13
CA PRO A 282 -11.89 -11.10 -0.59
C PRO A 282 -10.59 -11.89 -0.34
N TRP A 283 -9.48 -11.46 -0.94
CA TRP A 283 -8.17 -12.07 -0.73
C TRP A 283 -7.57 -11.76 0.64
N ASN A 284 -8.09 -10.76 1.36
CA ASN A 284 -7.65 -10.46 2.72
C ASN A 284 -8.04 -11.50 3.76
N LYS A 285 -8.89 -12.49 3.42
CA LYS A 285 -9.09 -13.68 4.26
C LYS A 285 -7.81 -14.51 4.45
N TYR A 286 -6.80 -14.31 3.59
CA TYR A 286 -5.50 -14.96 3.67
C TYR A 286 -4.44 -14.08 4.35
N ALA A 287 -4.75 -12.83 4.69
CA ALA A 287 -3.81 -11.96 5.37
C ALA A 287 -3.45 -12.52 6.75
N LYS A 288 -2.16 -12.66 7.03
CA LYS A 288 -1.65 -13.20 8.30
C LYS A 288 -1.20 -12.05 9.19
N ALA A 289 -1.54 -12.14 10.48
CA ALA A 289 -1.10 -11.16 11.45
C ALA A 289 0.44 -10.99 11.39
N SER A 290 0.89 -9.74 11.40
CA SER A 290 2.32 -9.44 11.47
C SER A 290 2.83 -9.65 12.89
N HIS A 291 3.91 -10.41 13.03
CA HIS A 291 4.61 -10.62 14.31
C HIS A 291 5.76 -9.61 14.53
N ASP A 292 5.91 -8.64 13.62
CA ASP A 292 7.00 -7.68 13.66
C ASP A 292 6.69 -6.53 14.62
N THR A 293 7.36 -6.54 15.77
CA THR A 293 7.19 -5.53 16.82
C THR A 293 7.54 -4.12 16.35
N ARG A 294 8.46 -3.95 15.39
CA ARG A 294 8.80 -2.63 14.83
C ARG A 294 7.69 -2.07 13.94
N MET A 295 6.81 -2.93 13.46
CA MET A 295 5.64 -2.60 12.66
C MET A 295 4.35 -2.73 13.47
N ALA A 296 4.39 -2.85 14.80
CA ALA A 296 3.17 -2.89 15.60
C ALA A 296 2.35 -1.59 15.46
N GLU A 297 1.02 -1.70 15.44
CA GLU A 297 0.15 -0.52 15.45
C GLU A 297 0.23 0.20 16.79
N ARG A 298 0.32 1.52 16.73
CA ARG A 298 0.01 2.40 17.85
C ARG A 298 -1.51 2.49 17.91
N GLY A 299 -2.15 1.65 18.73
CA GLY A 299 -3.62 1.57 18.83
C GLY A 299 -4.29 2.93 19.08
N GLU A 300 -3.60 3.82 19.79
CA GLU A 300 -4.02 5.21 20.00
C GLU A 300 -4.20 6.03 18.71
N LEU A 301 -3.66 5.61 17.56
CA LEU A 301 -3.80 6.31 16.28
C LEU A 301 -4.92 5.76 15.39
N ALA A 302 -5.56 4.64 15.78
CA ALA A 302 -6.52 3.97 14.92
C ALA A 302 -7.83 4.75 14.77
N ALA A 303 -8.34 5.32 15.86
CA ALA A 303 -9.61 6.04 15.90
C ALA A 303 -9.65 7.00 17.11
N ARG A 304 -9.04 8.18 16.97
CA ARG A 304 -9.03 9.22 18.02
C ARG A 304 -10.26 10.11 17.94
N PRO A 305 -10.80 10.58 19.09
CA PRO A 305 -11.93 11.51 19.10
C PRO A 305 -11.66 12.76 18.24
N LEU A 306 -12.63 13.14 17.41
CA LEU A 306 -12.52 14.30 16.52
C LEU A 306 -12.30 15.60 17.30
N ARG A 307 -12.93 15.73 18.48
CA ARG A 307 -12.73 16.87 19.39
C ARG A 307 -11.26 17.05 19.80
N GLU A 308 -10.57 15.96 20.13
CA GLU A 308 -9.15 16.00 20.48
C GLU A 308 -8.29 16.37 19.27
N LEU A 309 -8.57 15.75 18.12
CA LEU A 309 -7.82 16.02 16.89
C LEU A 309 -7.97 17.48 16.43
N ALA A 310 -9.15 18.08 16.58
CA ALA A 310 -9.41 19.48 16.21
C ALA A 310 -8.63 20.50 17.05
N ARG A 311 -8.16 20.11 18.24
CA ARG A 311 -7.40 20.96 19.17
C ARG A 311 -5.89 20.87 18.99
N LEU A 312 -5.40 20.11 18.02
CA LEU A 312 -3.97 20.02 17.74
C LEU A 312 -3.42 21.35 17.20
N ASP A 313 -2.51 21.97 17.95
CA ASP A 313 -1.57 22.95 17.40
C ASP A 313 -0.42 22.24 16.66
N ASP A 314 0.50 23.01 16.06
CA ASP A 314 1.63 22.44 15.30
C ASP A 314 2.58 21.59 16.18
N SER A 315 2.79 21.98 17.44
CA SER A 315 3.67 21.26 18.37
C SER A 315 3.06 19.92 18.79
N ALA A 316 1.80 19.93 19.21
CA ALA A 316 1.02 18.75 19.55
C ALA A 316 0.88 17.80 18.36
N PHE A 317 0.62 18.33 17.16
CA PHE A 317 0.59 17.54 15.93
C PHE A 317 1.92 16.82 15.68
N ARG A 318 3.05 17.56 15.70
CA ARG A 318 4.38 16.99 15.48
C ARG A 318 4.75 15.95 16.52
N LYS A 319 4.38 16.16 17.79
CA LYS A 319 4.61 15.22 18.88
C LYS A 319 3.79 13.94 18.71
N LEU A 320 2.49 14.07 18.43
CA LEU A 320 1.59 12.93 18.28
C LEU A 320 2.02 12.02 17.13
N PHE A 321 2.31 12.61 15.97
CA PHE A 321 2.64 11.90 14.74
C PHE A 321 4.15 11.75 14.52
N ALA A 322 4.96 11.98 15.55
CA ALA A 322 6.40 11.74 15.47
C ALA A 322 6.69 10.29 15.07
N GLY A 323 7.57 10.11 14.09
CA GLY A 323 7.97 8.79 13.59
C GLY A 323 6.88 8.04 12.83
N THR A 324 5.81 8.70 12.38
CA THR A 324 4.80 8.12 11.47
C THR A 324 4.79 8.86 10.13
N PRO A 325 4.26 8.25 9.05
CA PRO A 325 4.15 8.91 7.75
C PRO A 325 3.23 10.14 7.76
N ILE A 326 2.39 10.30 8.80
CA ILE A 326 1.37 11.35 8.91
C ILE A 326 2.02 12.73 9.07
N LYS A 327 3.18 12.78 9.74
CA LYS A 327 3.91 14.02 10.02
C LYS A 327 4.14 14.87 8.76
N ARG A 328 4.34 14.25 7.58
CA ARG A 328 4.60 14.95 6.31
C ARG A 328 3.41 15.75 5.77
N THR A 329 2.19 15.44 6.24
CA THR A 329 0.99 16.16 5.82
C THR A 329 0.92 17.56 6.42
N GLY A 330 1.50 17.75 7.61
CA GLY A 330 1.41 18.99 8.35
C GLY A 330 0.03 19.21 9.01
N ARG A 331 0.01 20.07 10.03
CA ARG A 331 -1.15 20.30 10.90
C ARG A 331 -2.37 20.81 10.13
N ASP A 332 -2.21 21.82 9.27
CA ASP A 332 -3.34 22.47 8.61
C ASP A 332 -4.10 21.52 7.65
N ARG A 333 -3.38 20.75 6.82
CA ARG A 333 -4.02 19.76 5.93
C ARG A 333 -4.68 18.63 6.71
N PHE A 334 -4.10 18.26 7.86
CA PHE A 334 -4.71 17.28 8.74
C PHE A 334 -6.00 17.83 9.38
N LEU A 335 -5.97 19.05 9.93
CA LEU A 335 -7.16 19.70 10.50
C LEU A 335 -8.25 19.96 9.46
N ARG A 336 -7.89 20.30 8.22
CA ARG A 336 -8.83 20.34 7.10
C ARG A 336 -9.62 19.03 6.99
N ASN A 337 -8.94 17.88 7.07
CA ASN A 337 -9.59 16.58 7.00
C ASN A 337 -10.43 16.28 8.26
N VAL A 338 -9.94 16.67 9.44
CA VAL A 338 -10.67 16.53 10.71
C VAL A 338 -11.97 17.34 10.69
N LEU A 339 -11.95 18.56 10.16
CA LEU A 339 -13.13 19.41 10.01
C LEU A 339 -14.15 18.82 9.03
N ILE A 340 -13.68 18.19 7.95
CA ILE A 340 -14.56 17.41 7.06
C ILE A 340 -15.24 16.27 7.84
N ALA A 341 -14.48 15.52 8.64
CA ALA A 341 -15.03 14.46 9.48
C ALA A 341 -16.03 15.01 10.53
N ILE A 342 -15.74 16.17 11.13
CA ILE A 342 -16.66 16.87 12.05
C ILE A 342 -17.96 17.21 11.34
N GLY A 343 -17.94 17.86 10.17
CA GLY A 343 -19.18 18.20 9.44
C GLY A 343 -19.97 16.96 8.95
N ASN A 344 -19.31 15.81 8.81
CA ASN A 344 -19.93 14.52 8.49
C ASN A 344 -20.49 13.78 9.71
N SER A 345 -20.07 14.15 10.92
CA SER A 345 -20.44 13.44 12.15
C SER A 345 -21.94 13.52 12.44
N GLY A 346 -22.58 14.65 12.10
CA GLY A 346 -23.94 14.99 12.52
C GLY A 346 -24.05 15.34 14.01
N ASP A 347 -22.93 15.40 14.73
CA ASP A 347 -22.88 15.71 16.16
C ASP A 347 -22.80 17.23 16.37
N SER A 348 -23.89 17.82 16.86
CA SER A 348 -23.98 19.26 17.10
C SER A 348 -23.02 19.73 18.20
N GLU A 349 -22.55 18.86 19.09
CA GLU A 349 -21.57 19.22 20.12
C GLU A 349 -20.17 19.46 19.56
N LEU A 350 -19.87 18.93 18.36
CA LEU A 350 -18.62 19.19 17.64
C LEU A 350 -18.65 20.53 16.88
N ALA A 351 -19.82 21.16 16.76
CA ALA A 351 -19.95 22.46 16.09
C ALA A 351 -19.11 23.54 16.78
N ASP A 352 -18.98 23.51 18.10
CA ASP A 352 -18.19 24.50 18.84
C ASP A 352 -16.70 24.43 18.49
N GLU A 353 -16.15 23.25 18.15
CA GLU A 353 -14.76 23.15 17.65
C GLU A 353 -14.62 23.73 16.25
N ALA A 354 -15.61 23.54 15.38
CA ALA A 354 -15.64 24.19 14.07
C ALA A 354 -15.71 25.72 14.22
N VAL A 355 -16.59 26.24 15.08
CA VAL A 355 -16.70 27.68 15.34
C VAL A 355 -15.39 28.25 15.89
N ARG A 356 -14.73 27.56 16.83
CA ARG A 356 -13.44 28.00 17.37
C ARG A 356 -12.35 28.09 16.30
N LEU A 357 -12.36 27.19 15.31
CA LEU A 357 -11.37 27.16 14.23
C LEU A 357 -11.67 28.16 13.10
N LEU A 358 -12.74 28.96 13.20
CA LEU A 358 -12.96 30.10 12.30
C LEU A 358 -11.93 31.22 12.50
N ASP A 359 -11.25 31.27 13.65
CA ASP A 359 -10.18 32.24 13.92
C ASP A 359 -8.77 31.67 13.66
N ASP A 360 -8.67 30.50 13.02
CA ASP A 360 -7.37 29.86 12.74
C ASP A 360 -6.53 30.70 11.76
N PRO A 361 -5.20 30.83 11.94
CA PRO A 361 -4.35 31.57 11.00
C PRO A 361 -4.40 31.01 9.58
N SER A 362 -4.67 29.71 9.42
CA SER A 362 -4.69 29.04 8.12
C SER A 362 -6.04 29.22 7.41
N PRO A 363 -6.11 29.84 6.22
CA PRO A 363 -7.36 29.95 5.47
C PRO A 363 -7.91 28.57 5.08
N LEU A 364 -7.04 27.57 4.91
CA LEU A 364 -7.46 26.20 4.64
C LEU A 364 -8.26 25.59 5.79
N VAL A 365 -7.86 25.87 7.03
CA VAL A 365 -8.56 25.42 8.24
C VAL A 365 -9.85 26.22 8.39
N ARG A 366 -9.80 27.55 8.30
CA ARG A 366 -10.99 28.41 8.38
C ARG A 366 -12.06 28.01 7.36
N GLY A 367 -11.70 27.80 6.10
CA GLY A 367 -12.64 27.40 5.05
C GLY A 367 -13.37 26.10 5.37
N MET A 368 -12.66 25.07 5.87
CA MET A 368 -13.33 23.84 6.28
C MET A 368 -14.10 23.96 7.60
N ALA A 369 -13.69 24.89 8.48
CA ALA A 369 -14.42 25.20 9.69
C ALA A 369 -15.77 25.85 9.36
N VAL A 370 -15.83 26.73 8.34
CA VAL A 370 -17.08 27.26 7.80
C VAL A 370 -17.98 26.14 7.30
N TRP A 371 -17.44 25.24 6.47
CA TRP A 371 -18.20 24.11 5.93
C TRP A 371 -18.72 23.19 7.04
N ALA A 372 -17.90 22.87 8.05
CA ALA A 372 -18.32 22.04 9.17
C ALA A 372 -19.39 22.73 10.03
N ALA A 373 -19.24 24.03 10.28
CA ALA A 373 -20.22 24.81 11.03
C ALA A 373 -21.56 24.92 10.29
N SER A 374 -21.55 25.09 8.96
CA SER A 374 -22.78 25.13 8.16
C SER A 374 -23.54 23.80 8.15
N ARG A 375 -22.83 22.68 8.40
CA ARG A 375 -23.41 21.34 8.49
C ARG A 375 -24.05 21.04 9.84
N LEU A 376 -23.52 21.60 10.92
CA LEU A 376 -23.86 21.20 12.30
C LEU A 376 -24.67 22.26 13.07
N LEU A 377 -24.57 23.53 12.71
CA LEU A 377 -25.33 24.60 13.37
C LEU A 377 -26.73 24.73 12.77
N PRO A 378 -27.74 25.09 13.58
CA PRO A 378 -29.01 25.54 13.04
C PRO A 378 -28.83 26.73 12.10
N GLN A 379 -29.61 26.79 11.02
CA GLN A 379 -29.44 27.77 9.95
C GLN A 379 -29.37 29.22 10.45
N ALA A 380 -30.26 29.61 11.35
CA ALA A 380 -30.28 30.97 11.91
C ALA A 380 -28.97 31.31 12.65
N ARG A 381 -28.38 30.34 13.36
CA ARG A 381 -27.11 30.49 14.08
C ARG A 381 -25.94 30.56 13.11
N PHE A 382 -25.93 29.74 12.06
CA PHE A 382 -24.90 29.81 11.02
C PHE A 382 -24.95 31.15 10.25
N ALA A 383 -26.13 31.61 9.83
CA ALA A 383 -26.28 32.88 9.11
C ALA A 383 -25.82 34.09 9.95
N ALA A 384 -26.14 34.10 11.25
CA ALA A 384 -25.66 35.15 12.16
C ALA A 384 -24.13 35.13 12.30
N LEU A 385 -23.54 33.92 12.40
CA LEU A 385 -22.09 33.72 12.47
C LEU A 385 -21.40 34.16 11.16
N ALA A 386 -21.95 33.76 10.00
CA ALA A 386 -21.44 34.10 8.69
C ALA A 386 -21.40 35.62 8.48
N ARG A 387 -22.48 36.34 8.79
CA ARG A 387 -22.51 37.82 8.72
C ARG A 387 -21.40 38.48 9.53
N ARG A 388 -21.16 37.99 10.75
CA ARG A 388 -20.14 38.54 11.66
C ARG A 388 -18.71 38.27 11.16
N CYS A 389 -18.44 37.03 10.75
CA CYS A 389 -17.10 36.60 10.37
C CYS A 389 -16.70 37.10 8.98
N ARG A 390 -17.62 37.12 8.00
CA ARG A 390 -17.35 37.62 6.64
C ARG A 390 -16.89 39.08 6.61
N ALA A 391 -17.31 39.90 7.58
CA ALA A 391 -16.91 41.31 7.66
C ALA A 391 -15.38 41.48 7.85
N HIS A 392 -14.69 40.46 8.33
CA HIS A 392 -13.25 40.50 8.64
C HIS A 392 -12.43 39.47 7.83
N GLU A 393 -13.07 38.66 7.00
CA GLU A 393 -12.39 37.66 6.17
C GLU A 393 -12.00 38.27 4.81
N ILE A 394 -10.77 37.99 4.40
CA ILE A 394 -10.19 38.50 3.15
C ILE A 394 -9.86 37.38 2.16
N ASP A 395 -9.76 36.14 2.63
CA ASP A 395 -9.46 35.00 1.78
C ASP A 395 -10.68 34.63 0.92
N ALA A 396 -10.51 34.70 -0.40
CA ALA A 396 -11.57 34.44 -1.36
C ALA A 396 -12.15 33.02 -1.26
N GLN A 397 -11.33 32.02 -0.89
CA GLN A 397 -11.81 30.65 -0.74
C GLN A 397 -12.68 30.52 0.50
N VAL A 398 -12.29 31.14 1.62
CA VAL A 398 -13.11 31.13 2.85
C VAL A 398 -14.42 31.89 2.64
N LEU A 399 -14.39 33.04 1.96
CA LEU A 399 -15.60 33.80 1.60
C LEU A 399 -16.56 32.97 0.72
N ALA A 400 -16.03 32.19 -0.22
CA ALA A 400 -16.83 31.28 -1.03
C ALA A 400 -17.48 30.17 -0.18
N GLU A 401 -16.77 29.63 0.82
CA GLU A 401 -17.34 28.63 1.73
C GLU A 401 -18.53 29.18 2.53
N TYR A 402 -18.48 30.46 2.95
CA TYR A 402 -19.61 31.10 3.61
C TYR A 402 -20.81 31.26 2.68
N ALA A 403 -20.58 31.79 1.47
CA ALA A 403 -21.64 32.01 0.49
C ALA A 403 -22.38 30.71 0.15
N GLU A 404 -21.62 29.63 -0.07
CA GLU A 404 -22.17 28.31 -0.35
C GLU A 404 -22.87 27.69 0.87
N GLY A 405 -22.35 27.91 2.09
CA GLY A 405 -23.00 27.46 3.32
C GLY A 405 -24.37 28.09 3.54
N GLU A 406 -24.54 29.35 3.13
CA GLU A 406 -25.85 30.03 3.16
C GLU A 406 -26.79 29.52 2.06
N ALA A 407 -26.24 29.13 0.89
CA ALA A 407 -27.01 28.69 -0.28
C ALA A 407 -27.45 27.21 -0.28
N THR A 408 -26.76 26.32 0.44
CA THR A 408 -27.08 24.87 0.50
C THR A 408 -28.26 24.58 1.46
N THR A 409 -29.20 25.52 1.57
CA THR A 409 -30.37 25.45 2.45
C THR A 409 -31.65 25.45 1.64
#